data_AF-A0A6P6PSV6-F1
#
_entry.id   AF-A0A6P6PSV6-F1
#
_cell.length_a   1.000
_cell.length_b   1.000
_cell.length_c   1.000
_cell.angle_alpha   90.00
_cell.angle_beta   90.00
_cell.angle_gamma   90.00
#
_symmetry.space_group_name_H-M   'P 1'
#
loop_
_entity.id
_entity.type
_entity.pdbx_description
1 polymer ?
#
loop_
_entity_poly.entity_id
_entity_poly.type
_entity_poly.pdbx_seq_one_letter_code
_entity_poly.pdbx_strand_id
1 'polypeptide(L)'
;MAHSALWLVLLHWMFLQSPSKCNNLTQAELQELEMISTWVITRSFPCSATCGLGLRTQELCPTGGNRNISSTSCKMRTIRCLDTWQCGLKTQTTTAGQRLVLDCLEEVMEAMGRFAFVVSWRFAGGIITSDDSLFSRYEALSLDKVVLDPLREEDSGTYRCDVLDTGKRRVKRMYKGVKVLSPKEVSLDFAKGLIHWENPESLFPNTTSTGNPYPSSIVRNMALISVSVSAAIAALILLLLWGFYRITLRRTAQLSQNNV
;
A
#
# COMPACT_ATOMS: atom_id res chain seq x y z
N MET A 1 46.94 22.71 9.96
CA MET A 1 45.78 22.73 10.90
C MET A 1 45.36 24.13 11.34
N ALA A 2 46.15 25.19 11.17
CA ALA A 2 45.79 26.56 11.58
C ALA A 2 44.79 27.30 10.66
N HIS A 3 44.72 26.96 9.36
CA HIS A 3 43.83 27.65 8.41
C HIS A 3 42.34 27.27 8.56
N SER A 4 42.02 26.09 9.09
CA SER A 4 40.62 25.65 9.27
C SER A 4 39.93 26.37 10.43
N ALA A 5 40.66 26.64 11.51
CA ALA A 5 40.13 27.38 12.67
C ALA A 5 39.82 28.84 12.33
N LEU A 6 40.61 29.46 11.45
CA LEU A 6 40.44 30.86 11.06
C LEU A 6 39.17 31.09 10.22
N TRP A 7 38.80 30.10 9.39
CA TRP A 7 37.57 30.13 8.61
C TRP A 7 36.32 29.92 9.46
N LEU A 8 36.40 29.07 10.50
CA LEU A 8 35.29 28.86 11.45
C LEU A 8 35.05 30.11 12.32
N VAL A 9 36.10 30.82 12.73
CA VAL A 9 35.96 32.08 13.47
C VAL A 9 35.39 33.19 12.59
N LEU A 10 35.79 33.28 11.31
CA LEU A 10 35.22 34.22 10.35
C LEU A 10 33.75 33.93 10.03
N LEU A 11 33.36 32.65 9.90
CA LEU A 11 31.96 32.26 9.74
C LEU A 11 31.15 32.57 11.00
N HIS A 12 31.68 32.34 12.20
CA HIS A 12 31.00 32.74 13.43
C HIS A 12 30.84 34.26 13.55
N TRP A 13 31.84 35.05 13.16
CA TRP A 13 31.69 36.51 13.14
C TRP A 13 30.67 37.00 12.12
N MET A 14 30.58 36.36 10.95
CA MET A 14 29.56 36.67 9.93
C MET A 14 28.14 36.32 10.40
N PHE A 15 27.97 35.27 11.22
CA PHE A 15 26.67 34.95 11.83
C PHE A 15 26.32 35.83 13.04
N LEU A 16 27.31 36.33 13.79
CA LEU A 16 27.06 37.24 14.92
C LEU A 16 26.87 38.71 14.52
N GLN A 17 27.33 39.13 13.33
CA GLN A 17 27.20 40.51 12.85
C GLN A 17 26.06 40.72 11.84
N SER A 18 25.23 39.73 11.55
CA SER A 18 23.98 40.00 10.84
C SER A 18 22.99 40.55 11.87
N PRO A 19 22.73 41.87 11.91
CA PRO A 19 21.61 42.36 12.68
C PRO A 19 20.39 41.97 11.86
N SER A 20 19.82 40.80 12.12
CA SER A 20 18.41 40.61 11.86
C SER A 20 17.68 41.62 12.73
N LYS A 21 17.57 42.85 12.22
CA LYS A 21 16.60 43.83 12.68
C LYS A 21 15.25 43.17 12.43
N CYS A 22 14.78 42.41 13.41
CA CYS A 22 13.36 42.26 13.62
C CYS A 22 12.88 43.69 13.91
N ASN A 23 12.41 44.36 12.86
CA ASN A 23 11.66 45.60 13.06
C ASN A 23 10.48 45.19 13.94
N ASN A 24 10.51 45.60 15.22
CA ASN A 24 9.34 45.53 16.05
C ASN A 24 8.31 46.44 15.38
N LEU A 25 7.23 45.82 14.89
CA LEU A 25 6.13 46.49 14.23
C LEU A 25 5.60 47.56 15.19
N THR A 26 5.61 48.82 14.76
CA THR A 26 5.20 49.92 15.62
C THR A 26 3.70 49.84 15.89
N GLN A 27 3.25 50.38 17.03
CA GLN A 27 1.82 50.43 17.41
C GLN A 27 0.93 51.04 16.30
N ALA A 28 1.49 51.98 15.53
CA ALA A 28 0.83 52.63 14.40
C ALA A 28 0.67 51.68 13.19
N GLU A 29 1.67 50.86 12.88
CA GLU A 29 1.59 49.83 11.82
C GLU A 29 0.64 48.70 12.22
N LEU A 30 0.57 48.34 13.51
CA LEU A 30 -0.44 47.40 14.04
C LEU A 30 -1.87 47.96 13.85
N GLN A 31 -2.07 49.25 14.12
CA GLN A 31 -3.37 49.91 13.92
C GLN A 31 -3.75 50.04 12.44
N GLU A 32 -2.76 50.21 11.55
CA GLU A 32 -3.00 50.24 10.10
C GLU A 32 -3.39 48.85 9.57
N LEU A 33 -2.77 47.78 10.08
CA LEU A 33 -3.20 46.39 9.86
C LEU A 33 -4.59 46.08 10.47
N GLU A 34 -4.95 46.69 11.58
CA GLU A 34 -6.27 46.58 12.23
C GLU A 34 -7.38 47.29 11.42
N MET A 35 -7.02 48.29 10.61
CA MET A 35 -7.93 49.04 9.74
C MET A 35 -8.19 48.35 8.40
N ILE A 36 -7.30 47.45 7.97
CA ILE A 36 -7.51 46.59 6.80
C ILE A 36 -8.33 45.39 7.25
N SER A 37 -9.54 45.23 6.72
CA SER A 37 -10.35 44.03 6.96
C SER A 37 -9.63 42.81 6.35
N THR A 38 -8.83 42.14 7.15
CA THR A 38 -8.09 40.94 6.76
C THR A 38 -8.97 39.74 7.04
N TRP A 39 -9.19 38.86 6.05
CA TRP A 39 -9.97 37.64 6.25
C TRP A 39 -9.05 36.54 6.76
N VAL A 40 -9.29 36.05 7.97
CA VAL A 40 -8.50 35.00 8.59
C VAL A 40 -9.26 33.69 8.57
N ILE A 41 -8.55 32.60 8.28
CA ILE A 41 -9.10 31.24 8.36
C ILE A 41 -9.21 30.87 9.84
N THR A 42 -10.42 30.89 10.38
CA THR A 42 -10.68 30.55 11.79
C THR A 42 -10.87 29.05 11.99
N ARG A 43 -11.43 28.37 10.98
CA ARG A 43 -11.67 26.93 10.99
C ARG A 43 -11.35 26.32 9.63
N SER A 44 -10.70 25.16 9.63
CA SER A 44 -10.49 24.34 8.44
C SER A 44 -10.96 22.91 8.73
N PHE A 45 -11.88 22.42 7.91
CA PHE A 45 -12.36 21.04 7.99
C PHE A 45 -11.35 20.07 7.33
N PRO A 46 -11.36 18.78 7.70
CA PRO A 46 -10.51 17.77 7.07
C PRO A 46 -10.81 17.64 5.56
N CYS A 47 -9.82 17.13 4.82
CA CYS A 47 -9.97 16.87 3.39
C CYS A 47 -10.96 15.73 3.15
N SER A 48 -11.83 15.86 2.14
CA SER A 48 -12.79 14.82 1.76
C SER A 48 -12.13 13.55 1.23
N ALA A 49 -10.86 13.64 0.80
CA ALA A 49 -10.08 12.52 0.32
C ALA A 49 -8.86 12.29 1.22
N THR A 50 -8.56 11.02 1.49
CA THR A 50 -7.34 10.58 2.20
C THR A 50 -6.12 10.48 1.30
N CYS A 51 -6.33 10.61 -0.02
CA CYS A 51 -5.31 10.61 -1.03
C CYS A 51 -5.81 11.36 -2.26
N GLY A 52 -4.87 11.82 -3.07
CA GLY A 52 -5.13 12.57 -4.28
C GLY A 52 -5.81 13.90 -4.01
N LEU A 53 -6.43 14.41 -5.06
CA LEU A 53 -7.21 15.64 -5.01
C LEU A 53 -8.53 15.40 -4.27
N GLY A 54 -8.78 16.23 -3.26
CA GLY A 54 -10.03 16.32 -2.53
C GLY A 54 -10.47 17.77 -2.33
N LEU A 55 -11.54 17.95 -1.57
CA LEU A 55 -12.10 19.24 -1.20
C LEU A 55 -12.10 19.39 0.31
N ARG A 56 -11.95 20.62 0.79
CA ARG A 56 -12.22 20.96 2.18
C ARG A 56 -12.88 22.31 2.29
N THR A 57 -13.72 22.45 3.30
CA THR A 57 -14.38 23.71 3.62
C THR A 57 -13.53 24.49 4.62
N GLN A 58 -13.45 25.80 4.44
CA GLN A 58 -12.79 26.73 5.35
C GLN A 58 -13.74 27.85 5.73
N GLU A 59 -13.71 28.22 7.00
CA GLU A 59 -14.43 29.35 7.56
C GLU A 59 -13.49 30.56 7.62
N LEU A 60 -13.92 31.68 7.03
CA LEU A 60 -13.19 32.93 7.02
C LEU A 60 -13.97 33.97 7.78
N CYS A 61 -13.36 34.50 8.83
CA CYS A 61 -13.91 35.61 9.59
C CYS A 61 -13.01 36.84 9.39
N PRO A 62 -13.58 38.05 9.29
CA PRO A 62 -12.80 39.27 9.21
C PRO A 62 -12.15 39.55 10.58
N THR A 63 -10.86 39.83 10.57
CA THR A 63 -10.11 40.40 11.70
C THR A 63 -9.86 41.86 11.39
N GLY A 64 -10.36 42.75 12.26
CA GLY A 64 -10.33 44.20 12.05
C GLY A 64 -11.64 44.72 11.46
N GLY A 65 -12.37 45.50 12.26
CA GLY A 65 -13.66 46.09 11.91
C GLY A 65 -14.25 46.85 13.09
N ASN A 66 -14.67 48.09 12.85
CA ASN A 66 -15.31 48.93 13.86
C ASN A 66 -16.49 48.17 14.51
N ARG A 67 -16.59 48.21 15.85
CA ARG A 67 -17.57 47.45 16.68
C ARG A 67 -19.05 47.72 16.36
N ASN A 68 -19.33 48.59 15.39
CA ASN A 68 -20.66 49.07 15.03
C ASN A 68 -21.18 48.53 13.68
N ILE A 69 -20.57 47.49 13.11
CA ILE A 69 -21.13 46.78 11.95
C ILE A 69 -21.65 45.42 12.44
N SER A 70 -22.93 45.39 12.79
CA SER A 70 -23.63 44.24 13.38
C SER A 70 -23.93 43.09 12.40
N SER A 71 -23.13 42.85 11.36
CA SER A 71 -23.43 41.77 10.40
C SER A 71 -22.26 41.24 9.56
N THR A 72 -21.04 41.13 10.08
CA THR A 72 -19.97 40.44 9.33
C THR A 72 -19.94 38.96 9.67
N SER A 73 -20.95 38.21 9.19
CA SER A 73 -21.00 36.76 9.32
C SER A 73 -19.78 36.11 8.66
N CYS A 74 -19.14 35.17 9.34
CA CYS A 74 -18.06 34.38 8.75
C CYS A 74 -18.52 33.70 7.46
N LYS A 75 -17.65 33.67 6.46
CA LYS A 75 -17.93 33.10 5.14
C LYS A 75 -17.34 31.71 5.04
N MET A 76 -18.12 30.78 4.50
CA MET A 76 -17.63 29.45 4.15
C MET A 76 -17.12 29.46 2.72
N ARG A 77 -15.95 28.87 2.48
CA ARG A 77 -15.42 28.61 1.14
C ARG A 77 -14.98 27.17 1.01
N THR A 78 -15.17 26.60 -0.17
CA THR A 78 -14.62 25.28 -0.51
C THR A 78 -13.33 25.47 -1.29
N ILE A 79 -12.25 24.79 -0.86
CA ILE A 79 -10.96 24.82 -1.53
C ILE A 79 -10.47 23.41 -1.84
N ARG A 80 -9.53 23.32 -2.79
CA ARG A 80 -8.80 22.08 -3.08
C ARG A 80 -7.88 21.73 -1.92
N CYS A 81 -7.78 20.45 -1.62
CA CYS A 81 -6.72 19.87 -0.81
C CYS A 81 -6.06 18.73 -1.58
N LEU A 82 -4.75 18.60 -1.40
CA LEU A 82 -3.95 17.51 -1.93
C LEU A 82 -3.11 17.02 -0.77
N ASP A 83 -3.24 15.74 -0.43
CA ASP A 83 -2.36 15.10 0.55
C ASP A 83 -1.19 14.44 -0.21
N THR A 84 -1.40 13.23 -0.73
CA THR A 84 -0.45 12.52 -1.60
C THR A 84 -1.10 12.24 -2.94
N TRP A 85 -0.40 12.42 -4.08
CA TRP A 85 -1.04 12.16 -5.38
C TRP A 85 -1.25 10.67 -5.68
N GLN A 86 -0.66 9.75 -4.92
CA GLN A 86 -0.73 8.29 -5.11
C GLN A 86 -1.78 7.68 -4.18
N CYS A 87 -2.90 7.22 -4.75
CA CYS A 87 -4.01 6.63 -3.99
C CYS A 87 -3.96 5.11 -3.83
N GLY A 88 -3.00 4.44 -4.49
CA GLY A 88 -2.89 2.98 -4.45
C GLY A 88 -4.01 2.25 -5.20
N LEU A 89 -4.21 0.99 -4.82
CA LEU A 89 -5.13 0.03 -5.47
C LEU A 89 -6.38 -0.19 -4.63
N LYS A 90 -7.56 -0.03 -5.24
CA LYS A 90 -8.87 -0.38 -4.68
C LYS A 90 -9.49 -1.48 -5.51
N THR A 91 -9.88 -2.60 -4.89
CA THR A 91 -10.50 -3.73 -5.61
C THR A 91 -12.01 -3.74 -5.39
N GLN A 92 -12.76 -4.06 -6.43
CA GLN A 92 -14.20 -4.27 -6.39
C GLN A 92 -14.54 -5.56 -7.15
N THR A 93 -15.47 -6.34 -6.59
CA THR A 93 -15.99 -7.56 -7.20
C THR A 93 -17.44 -7.34 -7.60
N THR A 94 -17.84 -7.75 -8.80
CA THR A 94 -19.18 -7.54 -9.34
C THR A 94 -19.55 -8.69 -10.27
N THR A 95 -20.84 -9.04 -10.38
CA THR A 95 -21.27 -10.16 -11.23
C THR A 95 -21.40 -9.73 -12.68
N ALA A 96 -21.09 -10.62 -13.63
CA ALA A 96 -21.30 -10.35 -15.05
C ALA A 96 -22.77 -10.02 -15.35
N GLY A 97 -22.99 -9.14 -16.32
CA GLY A 97 -24.31 -8.63 -16.71
C GLY A 97 -24.79 -7.42 -15.91
N GLN A 98 -24.13 -7.06 -14.81
CA GLN A 98 -24.45 -5.84 -14.05
C GLN A 98 -23.80 -4.60 -14.67
N ARG A 99 -24.26 -3.41 -14.27
CA ARG A 99 -23.62 -2.14 -14.63
C ARG A 99 -22.59 -1.76 -13.57
N LEU A 100 -21.37 -1.43 -14.00
CA LEU A 100 -20.30 -0.94 -13.12
C LEU A 100 -19.79 0.42 -13.61
N VAL A 101 -19.68 1.38 -12.68
CA VAL A 101 -19.15 2.72 -12.96
C VAL A 101 -17.90 2.95 -12.12
N LEU A 102 -16.77 3.14 -12.79
CA LEU A 102 -15.50 3.47 -12.16
C LEU A 102 -15.30 4.98 -12.22
N ASP A 103 -15.53 5.67 -11.10
CA ASP A 103 -15.37 7.13 -10.99
C ASP A 103 -13.99 7.50 -10.44
N CYS A 104 -13.26 8.37 -11.15
CA CYS A 104 -11.94 8.82 -10.71
C CYS A 104 -11.96 10.12 -9.89
N LEU A 105 -12.89 11.03 -10.16
CA LEU A 105 -12.92 12.36 -9.56
C LEU A 105 -13.96 12.51 -8.44
N GLU A 106 -14.96 11.62 -8.40
CA GLU A 106 -15.99 11.60 -7.36
C GLU A 106 -16.62 13.01 -7.21
N GLU A 107 -16.69 13.55 -6.00
CA GLU A 107 -17.30 14.85 -5.69
C GLU A 107 -16.50 16.06 -6.22
N VAL A 108 -15.22 15.85 -6.60
CA VAL A 108 -14.33 16.95 -7.00
C VAL A 108 -14.75 17.57 -8.33
N MET A 109 -15.24 16.76 -9.27
CA MET A 109 -15.67 17.26 -10.57
C MET A 109 -16.85 18.22 -10.44
N GLU A 110 -17.81 17.91 -9.57
CA GLU A 110 -19.02 18.71 -9.40
C GLU A 110 -18.69 20.10 -8.83
N ALA A 111 -17.76 20.18 -7.88
CA ALA A 111 -17.38 21.44 -7.25
C ALA A 111 -16.46 22.33 -8.11
N MET A 112 -15.59 21.73 -8.95
CA MET A 112 -14.52 22.45 -9.66
C MET A 112 -14.79 22.60 -11.16
N GLY A 113 -15.72 21.82 -11.71
CA GLY A 113 -16.06 21.79 -13.12
C GLY A 113 -15.15 20.89 -13.96
N ARG A 114 -15.67 20.51 -15.14
CA ARG A 114 -15.05 19.54 -16.06
C ARG A 114 -13.71 19.98 -16.65
N PHE A 115 -13.49 21.29 -16.78
CA PHE A 115 -12.31 21.85 -17.46
C PHE A 115 -11.12 22.11 -16.52
N ALA A 116 -11.28 21.86 -15.23
CA ALA A 116 -10.20 22.05 -14.25
C ALA A 116 -9.14 20.94 -14.31
N PHE A 117 -9.44 19.82 -14.98
CA PHE A 117 -8.62 18.61 -14.96
C PHE A 117 -8.54 17.93 -16.33
N VAL A 118 -7.43 17.26 -16.55
CA VAL A 118 -7.27 16.30 -17.64
C VAL A 118 -7.20 14.91 -17.02
N VAL A 119 -8.12 14.04 -17.43
CA VAL A 119 -8.21 12.66 -16.93
C VAL A 119 -7.82 11.71 -18.06
N SER A 120 -7.03 10.69 -17.73
CA SER A 120 -6.67 9.63 -18.66
C SER A 120 -6.77 8.27 -18.00
N TRP A 121 -7.20 7.28 -18.79
CA TRP A 121 -7.41 5.92 -18.35
C TRP A 121 -6.45 4.96 -19.04
N ARG A 122 -6.07 3.92 -18.31
CA ARG A 122 -5.31 2.78 -18.82
C ARG A 122 -5.83 1.49 -18.24
N PHE A 123 -5.62 0.39 -18.96
CA PHE A 123 -6.17 -0.90 -18.59
C PHE A 123 -5.11 -2.00 -18.65
N ALA A 124 -5.11 -2.86 -17.66
CA ALA A 124 -4.36 -4.12 -17.62
C ALA A 124 -5.37 -5.25 -17.44
N GLY A 125 -5.71 -5.93 -18.53
CA GLY A 125 -6.74 -6.97 -18.54
C GLY A 125 -6.33 -8.23 -17.79
N GLY A 126 -7.29 -8.85 -17.10
CA GLY A 126 -7.16 -10.13 -16.40
C GLY A 126 -6.29 -10.12 -15.13
N ILE A 127 -5.64 -9.00 -14.79
CA ILE A 127 -4.65 -8.96 -13.70
C ILE A 127 -4.95 -7.79 -12.75
N ILE A 128 -4.83 -8.06 -11.46
CA ILE A 128 -4.89 -7.05 -10.40
C ILE A 128 -3.46 -6.60 -10.08
N THR A 129 -3.07 -5.39 -10.51
CA THR A 129 -1.68 -4.92 -10.43
C THR A 129 -1.54 -3.41 -10.30
N SER A 130 -0.45 -2.96 -9.71
CA SER A 130 0.01 -1.56 -9.72
C SER A 130 1.27 -1.34 -10.57
N ASP A 131 1.72 -2.36 -11.30
CA ASP A 131 2.88 -2.27 -12.20
C ASP A 131 2.50 -1.53 -13.49
N ASP A 132 3.00 -0.31 -13.63
CA ASP A 132 2.71 0.60 -14.74
C ASP A 132 3.08 0.05 -16.13
N SER A 133 3.97 -0.95 -16.21
CA SER A 133 4.42 -1.52 -17.48
C SER A 133 3.35 -2.38 -18.18
N LEU A 134 2.39 -2.90 -17.41
CA LEU A 134 1.33 -3.81 -17.90
C LEU A 134 0.12 -3.06 -18.49
N PHE A 135 0.12 -1.73 -18.43
CA PHE A 135 -1.04 -0.90 -18.75
C PHE A 135 -1.02 -0.35 -20.19
N SER A 136 -2.00 -0.74 -20.99
CA SER A 136 -2.28 -0.13 -22.29
C SER A 136 -3.23 1.07 -22.17
N ARG A 137 -3.26 1.95 -23.17
CA ARG A 137 -4.21 3.08 -23.19
C ARG A 137 -5.63 2.53 -23.22
N TYR A 138 -6.51 3.11 -22.41
CA TYR A 138 -7.94 2.80 -22.42
C TYR A 138 -8.74 4.03 -22.84
N GLU A 139 -9.56 3.89 -23.87
CA GLU A 139 -10.39 4.97 -24.40
C GLU A 139 -11.76 4.95 -23.71
N ALA A 140 -11.90 5.78 -22.67
CA ALA A 140 -13.17 5.95 -21.98
C ALA A 140 -14.06 6.94 -22.74
N LEU A 141 -15.34 6.59 -22.92
CA LEU A 141 -16.33 7.49 -23.54
C LEU A 141 -16.57 8.75 -22.71
N SER A 142 -16.49 8.62 -21.38
CA SER A 142 -16.54 9.74 -20.43
C SER A 142 -15.15 9.96 -19.85
N LEU A 143 -14.69 11.22 -19.77
CA LEU A 143 -13.33 11.54 -19.35
C LEU A 143 -13.04 11.04 -17.92
N ASP A 144 -13.97 11.23 -17.00
CA ASP A 144 -13.83 10.96 -15.57
C ASP A 144 -14.36 9.61 -15.11
N LYS A 145 -15.09 8.90 -15.99
CA LYS A 145 -15.79 7.66 -15.66
C LYS A 145 -15.59 6.60 -16.73
N VAL A 146 -15.27 5.40 -16.29
CA VAL A 146 -15.42 4.20 -17.12
C VAL A 146 -16.75 3.56 -16.77
N VAL A 147 -17.61 3.39 -17.77
CA VAL A 147 -18.93 2.76 -17.62
C VAL A 147 -18.90 1.43 -18.36
N LEU A 148 -19.05 0.35 -17.61
CA LEU A 148 -19.11 -1.02 -18.11
C LEU A 148 -20.57 -1.48 -17.98
N ASP A 149 -21.25 -1.56 -19.12
CA ASP A 149 -22.69 -1.86 -19.19
C ASP A 149 -23.03 -2.55 -20.52
N PRO A 150 -23.26 -3.87 -20.54
CA PRO A 150 -23.15 -4.79 -19.40
C PRO A 150 -21.68 -5.08 -19.05
N LEU A 151 -21.40 -5.35 -17.77
CA LEU A 151 -20.10 -5.83 -17.31
C LEU A 151 -19.86 -7.27 -17.78
N ARG A 152 -18.70 -7.54 -18.39
CA ARG A 152 -18.33 -8.84 -18.93
C ARG A 152 -17.08 -9.39 -18.24
N GLU A 153 -16.85 -10.69 -18.35
CA GLU A 153 -15.70 -11.33 -17.69
C GLU A 153 -14.36 -10.76 -18.17
N GLU A 154 -14.26 -10.42 -19.46
CA GLU A 154 -13.08 -9.77 -20.06
C GLU A 154 -12.79 -8.36 -19.52
N ASP A 155 -13.76 -7.71 -18.89
CA ASP A 155 -13.58 -6.42 -18.22
C ASP A 155 -12.85 -6.58 -16.87
N SER A 156 -12.61 -7.82 -16.43
CA SER A 156 -11.76 -8.11 -15.28
C SER A 156 -10.35 -7.59 -15.53
N GLY A 157 -9.74 -7.00 -14.51
CA GLY A 157 -8.39 -6.45 -14.62
C GLY A 157 -8.22 -5.22 -13.76
N THR A 158 -7.23 -4.39 -14.08
CA THR A 158 -6.99 -3.13 -13.38
C THR A 158 -7.16 -1.94 -14.31
N TYR A 159 -7.97 -0.98 -13.87
CA TYR A 159 -8.13 0.32 -14.51
C TYR A 159 -7.31 1.36 -13.74
N ARG A 160 -6.33 1.98 -14.39
CA ARG A 160 -5.55 3.07 -13.83
C ARG A 160 -6.11 4.41 -14.31
N CYS A 161 -6.41 5.29 -13.36
CA CYS A 161 -6.74 6.67 -13.65
C CYS A 161 -5.57 7.59 -13.27
N ASP A 162 -5.18 8.47 -14.19
CA ASP A 162 -4.25 9.57 -13.96
C ASP A 162 -5.00 10.90 -14.15
N VAL A 163 -4.97 11.78 -13.15
CA VAL A 163 -5.56 13.12 -13.17
C VAL A 163 -4.46 14.17 -13.13
N LEU A 164 -4.49 15.08 -14.09
CA LEU A 164 -3.62 16.25 -14.15
C LEU A 164 -4.44 17.53 -13.94
N ASP A 165 -3.84 18.52 -13.29
CA ASP A 165 -4.39 19.89 -13.24
C ASP A 165 -4.11 20.67 -14.55
N THR A 166 -4.61 21.90 -14.64
CA THR A 166 -4.36 22.80 -15.78
C THR A 166 -2.88 23.11 -16.00
N GLY A 167 -2.06 23.00 -14.96
CA GLY A 167 -0.60 23.11 -15.01
C GLY A 167 0.10 21.80 -15.40
N LYS A 168 -0.63 20.76 -15.81
CA LYS A 168 -0.14 19.42 -16.15
C LYS A 168 0.54 18.70 -14.96
N ARG A 169 0.30 19.13 -13.74
CA ARG A 169 0.80 18.47 -12.54
C ARG A 169 -0.14 17.33 -12.17
N ARG A 170 0.42 16.18 -11.85
CA ARG A 170 -0.37 15.03 -11.40
C ARG A 170 -0.91 15.29 -10.01
N VAL A 171 -2.24 15.25 -9.88
CA VAL A 171 -2.96 15.49 -8.64
C VAL A 171 -3.64 14.24 -8.09
N LYS A 172 -3.81 13.21 -8.93
CA LYS A 172 -4.36 11.91 -8.49
C LYS A 172 -3.89 10.79 -9.42
N ARG A 173 -3.47 9.68 -8.84
CA ARG A 173 -3.28 8.39 -9.51
C ARG A 173 -3.92 7.32 -8.65
N MET A 174 -4.82 6.55 -9.24
CA MET A 174 -5.43 5.41 -8.57
C MET A 174 -5.54 4.21 -9.49
N TYR A 175 -5.51 3.03 -8.90
CA TYR A 175 -5.74 1.76 -9.56
C TYR A 175 -7.06 1.19 -9.05
N LYS A 176 -7.95 0.81 -9.96
CA LYS A 176 -9.23 0.16 -9.66
C LYS A 176 -9.19 -1.25 -10.20
N GLY A 177 -9.01 -2.22 -9.31
CA GLY A 177 -9.06 -3.63 -9.63
C GLY A 177 -10.51 -4.10 -9.73
N VAL A 178 -10.91 -4.66 -10.87
CA VAL A 178 -12.24 -5.18 -11.13
C VAL A 178 -12.15 -6.70 -11.23
N LYS A 179 -12.92 -7.40 -10.41
CA LYS A 179 -13.11 -8.85 -10.46
C LYS A 179 -14.53 -9.14 -10.90
N VAL A 180 -14.70 -9.77 -12.06
CA VAL A 180 -16.02 -10.11 -12.56
C VAL A 180 -16.33 -11.56 -12.24
N LEU A 181 -17.44 -11.81 -11.57
CA LEU A 181 -17.90 -13.16 -11.25
C LEU A 181 -18.81 -13.68 -12.35
N SER A 182 -18.49 -14.85 -12.91
CA SER A 182 -19.39 -15.54 -13.82
C SER A 182 -20.62 -16.03 -13.07
N PRO A 183 -21.85 -15.74 -13.55
CA PRO A 183 -23.06 -16.32 -12.97
C PRO A 183 -23.12 -17.84 -13.14
N LYS A 184 -22.33 -18.44 -14.05
CA LYS A 184 -22.32 -19.88 -14.32
C LYS A 184 -21.39 -20.66 -13.39
N GLU A 185 -20.33 -20.03 -12.88
CA GLU A 185 -19.28 -20.70 -12.10
C GLU A 185 -19.35 -20.36 -10.60
N VAL A 186 -20.03 -19.27 -10.23
CA VAL A 186 -20.22 -18.84 -8.84
C VAL A 186 -21.68 -19.05 -8.43
N SER A 187 -22.10 -20.32 -8.34
CA SER A 187 -23.29 -20.69 -7.59
C SER A 187 -22.89 -20.89 -6.12
N LEU A 188 -22.89 -19.81 -5.32
CA LEU A 188 -22.70 -19.87 -3.86
C LEU A 188 -23.94 -20.43 -3.16
N ASP A 189 -24.45 -21.56 -3.66
CA ASP A 189 -25.47 -22.32 -2.97
C ASP A 189 -24.74 -23.28 -2.03
N PHE A 190 -24.49 -22.79 -0.81
CA PHE A 190 -23.82 -23.57 0.23
C PHE A 190 -24.54 -24.88 0.52
N ALA A 191 -25.87 -24.92 0.42
CA ALA A 191 -26.63 -26.15 0.62
C ALA A 191 -26.35 -27.15 -0.51
N LYS A 192 -26.36 -26.70 -1.77
CA LYS A 192 -26.00 -27.55 -2.92
C LYS A 192 -24.53 -28.01 -2.88
N GLY A 193 -23.62 -27.12 -2.47
CA GLY A 193 -22.21 -27.46 -2.27
C GLY A 193 -22.02 -28.49 -1.17
N LEU A 194 -22.69 -28.32 -0.03
CA LEU A 194 -22.65 -29.27 1.08
C LEU A 194 -23.23 -30.63 0.69
N ILE A 195 -24.39 -30.65 0.01
CA ILE A 195 -25.01 -31.88 -0.51
C ILE A 195 -24.07 -32.60 -1.49
N HIS A 196 -23.32 -31.88 -2.32
CA HIS A 196 -22.33 -32.48 -3.23
C HIS A 196 -21.13 -33.06 -2.47
N TRP A 197 -20.63 -32.36 -1.44
CA TRP A 197 -19.52 -32.83 -0.61
C TRP A 197 -19.91 -34.00 0.31
N GLU A 198 -21.17 -34.04 0.77
CA GLU A 198 -21.71 -35.12 1.59
C GLU A 198 -22.17 -36.33 0.78
N ASN A 199 -22.16 -36.27 -0.56
CA ASN A 199 -22.53 -37.38 -1.42
C ASN A 199 -21.28 -38.18 -1.86
N PRO A 200 -21.01 -39.37 -1.28
CA PRO A 200 -19.82 -40.16 -1.56
C PRO A 200 -19.77 -40.78 -2.97
N GLU A 201 -20.79 -40.53 -3.82
CA GLU A 201 -21.02 -41.31 -5.04
C GLU A 201 -20.73 -40.56 -6.35
N SER A 202 -20.28 -39.29 -6.32
CA SER A 202 -20.11 -38.50 -7.56
C SER A 202 -18.71 -37.90 -7.75
N LEU A 203 -17.65 -38.71 -7.80
CA LEU A 203 -16.54 -38.49 -8.75
C LEU A 203 -15.49 -39.63 -8.86
N PHE A 204 -15.75 -40.82 -8.32
CA PHE A 204 -14.83 -41.94 -8.53
C PHE A 204 -15.61 -43.12 -9.10
N PRO A 205 -15.37 -43.54 -10.37
CA PRO A 205 -15.89 -44.80 -10.84
C PRO A 205 -15.41 -45.88 -9.86
N ASN A 206 -16.35 -46.72 -9.40
CA ASN A 206 -16.15 -47.84 -8.48
C ASN A 206 -14.94 -48.69 -8.90
N THR A 207 -13.76 -48.25 -8.51
CA THR A 207 -12.55 -49.04 -8.45
C THR A 207 -12.46 -49.38 -6.99
N THR A 208 -13.12 -50.47 -6.60
CA THR A 208 -12.92 -51.11 -5.31
C THR A 208 -11.48 -51.61 -5.24
N SER A 209 -10.54 -50.67 -5.08
CA SER A 209 -9.23 -50.97 -4.54
C SER A 209 -9.42 -51.14 -3.05
N THR A 210 -9.80 -52.36 -2.66
CA THR A 210 -9.58 -52.91 -1.31
C THR A 210 -8.07 -53.01 -1.06
N GLY A 211 -7.40 -51.85 -1.03
CA GLY A 211 -5.97 -51.70 -0.84
C GLY A 211 -5.76 -50.85 0.39
N ASN A 212 -5.30 -51.49 1.47
CA ASN A 212 -4.91 -50.83 2.70
C ASN A 212 -3.97 -49.65 2.37
N PRO A 213 -4.28 -48.39 2.79
CA PRO A 213 -3.59 -47.18 2.33
C PRO A 213 -2.08 -47.15 2.65
N TYR A 214 -1.60 -48.10 3.45
CA TYR A 214 -0.20 -48.42 3.62
C TYR A 214 0.01 -49.91 3.37
N PRO A 215 0.55 -50.32 2.20
CA PRO A 215 1.00 -51.70 2.05
C PRO A 215 2.08 -51.96 3.11
N SER A 216 1.94 -53.06 3.86
CA SER A 216 2.80 -53.42 4.99
C SER A 216 4.29 -53.43 4.65
N SER A 217 4.62 -53.62 3.36
CA SER A 217 5.95 -53.51 2.80
C SER A 217 6.57 -52.11 2.94
N ILE A 218 5.80 -51.02 2.75
CA ILE A 218 6.31 -49.65 2.84
C ILE A 218 6.65 -49.29 4.29
N VAL A 219 5.79 -49.64 5.24
CA VAL A 219 6.03 -49.40 6.67
C VAL A 219 7.23 -50.21 7.15
N ARG A 220 7.33 -51.48 6.74
CA ARG A 220 8.48 -52.33 7.05
C ARG A 220 9.77 -51.76 6.47
N ASN A 221 9.75 -51.26 5.24
CA ASN A 221 10.93 -50.69 4.60
C ASN A 221 11.37 -49.37 5.28
N MET A 222 10.43 -48.51 5.68
CA MET A 222 10.75 -47.31 6.47
C MET A 222 11.40 -47.65 7.81
N ALA A 223 10.87 -48.67 8.50
CA ALA A 223 11.44 -49.13 9.77
C ALA A 223 12.85 -49.73 9.60
N LEU A 224 13.09 -50.50 8.54
CA LEU A 224 14.41 -51.08 8.28
C LEU A 224 15.45 -50.01 7.93
N ILE A 225 15.07 -49.01 7.13
CA ILE A 225 15.96 -47.90 6.77
C ILE A 225 16.31 -47.08 8.01
N SER A 226 15.35 -46.74 8.86
CA SER A 226 15.61 -45.94 10.07
C SER A 226 16.55 -46.65 11.05
N VAL A 227 16.38 -47.97 11.24
CA VAL A 227 17.27 -48.79 12.08
C VAL A 227 18.68 -48.84 11.50
N SER A 228 18.83 -49.04 10.19
CA SER A 228 20.15 -49.09 9.54
C SER A 228 20.92 -47.77 9.66
N VAL A 229 20.25 -46.63 9.49
CA VAL A 229 20.86 -45.30 9.60
C VAL A 229 21.31 -45.04 11.03
N SER A 230 20.49 -45.41 12.01
CA SER A 230 20.79 -45.25 13.43
C SER A 230 22.00 -46.09 13.85
N ALA A 231 22.09 -47.33 13.37
CA ALA A 231 23.22 -48.23 13.63
C ALA A 231 24.52 -47.70 13.00
N ALA A 232 24.47 -47.19 11.77
CA ALA A 232 25.64 -46.63 11.09
C ALA A 232 26.18 -45.39 11.82
N ILE A 233 25.29 -44.50 12.28
CA ILE A 233 25.68 -43.31 13.05
C ILE A 233 26.31 -43.71 14.39
N ALA A 234 25.72 -44.67 15.11
CA ALA A 234 26.28 -45.15 16.37
C ALA A 234 27.68 -45.77 16.20
N ALA A 235 27.88 -46.57 15.15
CA ALA A 235 29.18 -47.16 14.84
C ALA A 235 30.24 -46.10 14.53
N LEU A 236 29.90 -45.06 13.75
CA LEU A 236 30.79 -43.95 13.47
C LEU A 236 31.20 -43.19 14.73
N ILE A 237 30.26 -42.92 15.64
CA ILE A 237 30.55 -42.25 16.91
C ILE A 237 31.49 -43.12 17.77
N LEU A 238 31.25 -44.43 17.86
CA LEU A 238 32.12 -45.35 18.61
C LEU A 238 33.53 -45.42 18.03
N LEU A 239 33.67 -45.43 16.69
CA LEU A 239 34.98 -45.42 16.03
C LEU A 239 35.74 -44.12 16.29
N LEU A 240 35.05 -42.97 16.27
CA LEU A 240 35.65 -41.67 16.61
C LEU A 240 36.11 -41.62 18.07
N LEU A 241 35.27 -42.09 19.01
CA LEU A 241 35.64 -42.17 20.42
C LEU A 241 36.80 -43.13 20.67
N TRP A 242 36.83 -44.28 19.98
CA TRP A 242 37.92 -45.23 20.09
C TRP A 242 39.24 -44.69 19.51
N GLY A 243 39.17 -43.99 18.37
CA GLY A 243 40.30 -43.27 17.80
C GLY A 243 40.83 -42.20 18.74
N PHE A 244 39.93 -41.40 19.33
CA PHE A 244 40.30 -40.40 20.32
C PHE A 244 40.96 -41.02 21.56
N TYR A 245 40.40 -42.11 22.09
CA TYR A 245 40.96 -42.85 23.22
C TYR A 245 42.36 -43.42 22.92
N ARG A 246 42.57 -43.99 21.72
CA ARG A 246 43.89 -44.47 21.28
C ARG A 246 44.92 -43.35 21.17
N ILE A 247 44.52 -42.16 20.74
CA ILE A 247 45.40 -40.99 20.64
C ILE A 247 45.76 -40.45 22.03
N THR A 248 44.80 -40.35 22.96
CA THR A 248 45.07 -39.93 24.34
C THR A 248 45.93 -40.94 25.09
N LEU A 249 45.73 -42.26 24.89
CA LEU A 249 46.58 -43.30 25.49
C LEU A 249 48.03 -43.26 24.96
N ARG A 250 48.23 -42.93 23.66
CA ARG A 250 49.58 -42.70 23.12
C ARG A 250 50.25 -41.45 23.70
N ARG A 251 49.48 -40.38 23.95
CA ARG A 251 50.03 -39.15 24.58
C ARG A 251 50.39 -39.37 26.05
N THR A 252 49.63 -40.15 26.81
CA THR A 252 49.99 -40.48 28.20
C THR A 252 51.20 -41.42 28.28
N ALA A 253 51.38 -42.33 27.31
CA ALA A 253 52.59 -43.15 27.20
C ALA A 253 53.85 -42.31 26.88
N GLN A 254 53.76 -41.29 26.01
CA GLN A 254 54.89 -40.39 25.73
C GLN A 254 55.24 -39.45 26.89
N LEU A 255 54.26 -39.02 27.71
CA LEU A 255 54.51 -38.19 28.89
C LEU A 255 55.18 -38.96 30.05
N SER A 256 55.09 -40.29 30.07
CA SER A 256 55.81 -41.14 31.03
C SER A 256 57.30 -41.34 30.69
N GLN A 257 57.73 -41.05 29.46
CA GLN A 257 59.10 -41.29 29.00
C GLN A 257 59.98 -40.01 29.00
N ASN A 258 59.38 -38.84 29.29
CA ASN A 258 60.07 -37.55 29.42
C ASN A 258 60.25 -37.09 30.88
N ASN A 259 59.93 -37.94 31.88
CA ASN A 259 60.07 -37.65 33.32
C ASN A 259 60.91 -38.72 34.06
N VAL A 260 61.88 -39.34 33.37
CA VAL A 260 62.99 -40.12 33.98
C VAL A 260 64.30 -39.52 33.49
#